data_AF-A0A8J7NCG8-F1
#
_entry.id   AF-A0A8J7NCG8-F1
#
_cell.length_a   1.000
_cell.length_b   1.000
_cell.length_c   1.000
_cell.angle_alpha   90.00
_cell.angle_beta   90.00
_cell.angle_gamma   90.00
#
_symmetry.space_group_name_H-M   'P 1'
#
loop_
_entity.id
_entity.type
_entity.pdbx_description
1 polymer ?
#
loop_
_entity_poly.entity_id
_entity_poly.type
_entity_poly.pdbx_seq_one_letter_code
_entity_poly.pdbx_strand_id
1 'polypeptide(L)'
;MSLPQHLRGQTTHARRGTLKHAFSYAVDFVLIDPDESRGPLLFSRRGFNLAAVRDRDHGGHRGAGQGAVWARAMLAEAGLPDDPDSRLRLLAQPRILGTGFTPVSFWLRFEGAALVAVIAEVNNTFGDRHSYLCHLPGFAPITASDRIVARKIFHVSPFQEIAGEYRFGFAVD
;
A
#
# COMPACT_ATOMS: atom_id res chain seq x y z
N MET A 1 21.38 2.28 -5.04
CA MET A 1 20.63 1.04 -5.35
C MET A 1 20.08 0.45 -4.07
N SER A 2 18.79 0.66 -3.84
CA SER A 2 18.07 0.01 -2.73
C SER A 2 17.52 -1.31 -3.22
N LEU A 3 17.97 -2.43 -2.65
CA LEU A 3 17.40 -3.74 -2.96
C LEU A 3 15.97 -3.85 -2.37
N PRO A 4 15.08 -4.62 -3.02
CA PRO A 4 13.82 -5.03 -2.42
C PRO A 4 14.04 -5.72 -1.08
N GLN A 5 13.33 -5.29 -0.04
CA GLN A 5 13.39 -5.91 1.29
C GLN A 5 12.20 -6.84 1.46
N HIS A 6 12.45 -8.10 1.83
CA HIS A 6 11.39 -9.05 2.16
C HIS A 6 10.91 -8.84 3.59
N LEU A 7 9.61 -8.72 3.76
CA LEU A 7 8.96 -8.53 5.06
C LEU A 7 7.91 -9.60 5.25
N ARG A 8 8.06 -10.39 6.32
CA ARG A 8 7.04 -11.35 6.75
C ARG A 8 5.98 -10.61 7.56
N GLY A 9 4.74 -10.71 7.12
CA GLY A 9 3.58 -10.11 7.77
C GLY A 9 2.57 -11.17 8.21
N GLN A 10 1.59 -10.72 8.99
CA GLN A 10 0.44 -11.51 9.36
C GLN A 10 -0.83 -10.70 9.11
N THR A 11 -1.77 -11.28 8.38
CA THR A 11 -3.10 -10.69 8.22
C THR A 11 -4.04 -11.37 9.18
N THR A 12 -4.74 -10.59 10.00
CA THR A 12 -5.79 -11.07 10.89
C THR A 12 -7.13 -10.50 10.46
N HIS A 13 -8.07 -11.38 10.18
CA HIS A 13 -9.47 -11.01 9.97
C HIS A 13 -10.23 -11.35 11.24
N ALA A 14 -10.90 -10.37 11.82
CA ALA A 14 -11.68 -10.57 13.04
C ALA A 14 -13.02 -9.85 12.91
N ARG A 15 -14.11 -10.56 13.20
CA ARG A 15 -15.44 -9.95 13.32
C ARG A 15 -15.63 -9.48 14.75
N ARG A 16 -15.83 -8.17 14.93
CA ARG A 16 -16.17 -7.58 16.24
C ARG A 16 -17.69 -7.64 16.39
N GLY A 17 -18.18 -8.49 17.29
CA GLY A 17 -19.59 -8.74 17.55
C GLY A 17 -19.76 -9.79 18.65
N THR A 18 -21.01 -10.21 18.92
CA THR A 18 -21.34 -11.25 19.91
C THR A 18 -20.67 -12.59 19.62
N LEU A 19 -20.56 -12.95 18.34
CA LEU A 19 -19.77 -14.10 17.87
C LEU A 19 -18.35 -13.65 17.52
N LYS A 20 -17.37 -14.09 18.31
CA LYS A 20 -15.95 -13.85 18.06
C LYS A 20 -15.40 -14.89 17.10
N HIS A 21 -15.31 -14.53 15.83
CA HIS A 21 -14.55 -15.29 14.84
C HIS A 21 -13.34 -14.47 14.41
N ALA A 22 -12.16 -15.05 14.57
CA ALA A 22 -10.92 -14.49 14.07
C ALA A 22 -10.09 -15.58 13.41
N PHE A 23 -9.46 -15.24 12.29
CA PHE A 23 -8.48 -16.09 11.65
C PHE A 23 -7.28 -15.24 11.24
N SER A 24 -6.09 -15.82 11.36
CA SER A 24 -4.83 -15.17 11.02
C SER A 24 -4.00 -16.06 10.12
N TYR A 25 -3.33 -15.47 9.14
CA TYR A 25 -2.44 -16.19 8.23
C TYR A 25 -1.22 -15.35 7.89
N ALA A 26 -0.10 -16.03 7.62
CA ALA A 26 1.13 -15.39 7.18
C ALA A 26 0.96 -14.84 5.76
N VAL A 27 1.59 -13.70 5.50
CA VAL A 27 1.64 -13.03 4.21
C VAL A 27 3.03 -12.48 3.98
N ASP A 28 3.52 -12.55 2.75
CA ASP A 28 4.81 -11.98 2.38
C ASP A 28 4.63 -10.66 1.66
N PHE A 29 5.32 -9.64 2.14
CA PHE A 29 5.42 -8.34 1.50
C PHE A 29 6.84 -8.10 1.03
N VAL A 30 6.97 -7.21 0.05
CA VAL A 30 8.24 -6.58 -0.30
C VAL A 30 8.12 -5.07 -0.15
N LEU A 31 9.12 -4.46 0.48
CA LEU A 31 9.30 -3.02 0.50
C LEU A 31 10.32 -2.66 -0.57
N ILE A 32 9.93 -1.79 -1.50
CA ILE A 32 10.77 -1.38 -2.62
C ILE A 32 10.90 0.13 -2.70
N ASP A 33 12.02 0.57 -3.26
CA ASP A 33 12.10 1.88 -3.90
C ASP A 33 11.41 1.78 -5.27
N PRO A 34 10.32 2.51 -5.52
CA PRO A 34 9.55 2.34 -6.73
C PRO A 34 10.24 2.93 -7.97
N ASP A 35 11.22 3.83 -7.80
CA ASP A 35 12.00 4.42 -8.89
C ASP A 35 13.19 3.53 -9.30
N GLU A 36 13.61 2.62 -8.43
CA GLU A 36 14.63 1.64 -8.75
C GLU A 36 14.08 0.51 -9.64
N SER A 37 14.66 0.39 -10.84
CA SER A 37 14.27 -0.61 -11.83
C SER A 37 15.08 -1.91 -11.72
N ARG A 38 16.22 -1.88 -11.02
CA ARG A 38 17.12 -3.03 -10.85
C ARG A 38 16.82 -3.73 -9.53
N GLY A 39 16.81 -5.06 -9.59
CA GLY A 39 16.65 -5.93 -8.42
C GLY A 39 17.52 -7.17 -8.55
N PRO A 40 17.45 -8.09 -7.57
CA PRO A 40 18.13 -9.38 -7.68
C PRO A 40 17.60 -10.18 -8.88
N LEU A 41 18.39 -11.15 -9.36
CA LEU A 41 18.14 -11.91 -10.59
C LEU A 41 16.71 -12.48 -10.70
N LEU A 42 16.13 -12.91 -9.58
CA LEU A 42 14.82 -13.55 -9.49
C LEU A 42 13.67 -12.58 -9.15
N PHE A 43 13.93 -11.26 -9.20
CA PHE A 43 12.95 -10.21 -8.97
C PHE A 43 12.83 -9.27 -10.17
N SER A 44 11.62 -8.77 -10.48
CA SER A 44 11.45 -7.79 -11.56
C SER A 44 10.39 -6.72 -11.26
N ARG A 45 10.56 -5.54 -11.87
CA ARG A 45 9.62 -4.41 -11.79
C ARG A 45 8.74 -4.21 -13.02
N ARG A 46 9.12 -4.75 -14.18
CA ARG A 46 8.46 -4.48 -15.46
C ARG A 46 8.08 -5.74 -16.26
N GLY A 47 8.36 -6.94 -15.74
CA GLY A 47 8.26 -8.19 -16.50
C GLY A 47 7.80 -9.40 -15.69
N PHE A 48 7.92 -10.58 -16.30
CA PHE A 48 7.78 -11.87 -15.61
C PHE A 48 9.11 -12.23 -14.94
N ASN A 49 9.04 -12.75 -13.71
CA ASN A 49 10.16 -13.35 -12.99
C ASN A 49 9.58 -14.26 -11.88
N LEU A 50 10.44 -14.90 -11.08
CA LEU A 50 10.01 -15.68 -9.92
C LEU A 50 9.17 -14.83 -8.97
N ALA A 51 9.65 -13.63 -8.63
CA ALA A 51 8.90 -12.61 -7.90
C ALA A 51 8.81 -11.29 -8.69
N ALA A 52 7.69 -10.59 -8.64
CA ALA A 52 7.56 -9.29 -9.31
C ALA A 52 6.59 -8.34 -8.61
N VAL A 53 6.95 -7.06 -8.56
CA VAL A 53 6.03 -5.95 -8.24
C VAL A 53 6.00 -5.05 -9.47
N ARG A 54 4.91 -5.07 -10.24
CA ARG A 54 4.87 -4.36 -11.52
C ARG A 54 4.24 -2.99 -11.37
N ASP A 55 4.79 -1.99 -12.07
CA ASP A 55 4.21 -0.64 -12.08
C ASP A 55 2.74 -0.65 -12.54
N ARG A 56 2.41 -1.42 -13.57
CA ARG A 56 1.02 -1.57 -14.05
C ARG A 56 0.04 -2.14 -13.02
N ASP A 57 0.56 -2.82 -11.99
CA ASP A 57 -0.26 -3.38 -10.92
C ASP A 57 -0.52 -2.35 -9.81
N HIS A 58 0.16 -1.19 -9.77
CA HIS A 58 0.09 -0.22 -8.67
C HIS A 58 0.01 1.23 -9.17
N GLY A 59 -0.63 2.10 -8.39
CA GLY A 59 -0.71 3.53 -8.68
C GLY A 59 -1.72 3.89 -9.77
N GLY A 60 -3.00 3.96 -9.41
CA GLY A 60 -4.09 4.35 -10.32
C GLY A 60 -5.05 3.20 -10.60
N HIS A 61 -5.70 3.20 -11.76
CA HIS A 61 -6.67 2.17 -12.10
C HIS A 61 -6.03 0.78 -12.19
N ARG A 62 -6.74 -0.23 -11.70
CA ARG A 62 -6.24 -1.62 -11.68
C ARG A 62 -5.94 -2.10 -13.10
N GLY A 63 -4.74 -2.63 -13.33
CA GLY A 63 -4.27 -3.09 -14.63
C GLY A 63 -3.74 -1.99 -15.56
N ALA A 64 -3.95 -0.72 -15.21
CA ALA A 64 -3.43 0.47 -15.89
C ALA A 64 -2.66 1.37 -14.91
N GLY A 65 -1.95 0.75 -13.97
CA GLY A 65 -1.14 1.45 -12.98
C GLY A 65 0.00 2.25 -13.62
N GLN A 66 0.27 3.41 -13.05
CA GLN A 66 1.31 4.36 -13.45
C GLN A 66 2.45 4.43 -12.41
N GLY A 67 2.41 3.58 -11.38
CA GLY A 67 3.47 3.45 -10.39
C GLY A 67 3.75 4.74 -9.62
N ALA A 68 5.03 5.05 -9.41
CA ALA A 68 5.49 6.18 -8.59
C ALA A 68 4.97 7.54 -9.10
N VAL A 69 4.84 7.71 -10.42
CA VAL A 69 4.38 8.97 -11.03
C VAL A 69 2.99 9.34 -10.52
N TRP A 70 2.07 8.37 -10.48
CA TRP A 70 0.73 8.60 -9.96
C TRP A 70 0.73 8.88 -8.46
N ALA A 71 1.55 8.16 -7.68
CA ALA A 71 1.59 8.36 -6.24
C ALA A 71 2.09 9.78 -5.89
N ARG A 72 3.12 10.25 -6.60
CA ARG A 72 3.64 11.62 -6.47
C ARG A 72 2.60 12.67 -6.89
N ALA A 73 1.88 12.43 -7.99
CA ALA A 73 0.81 13.33 -8.43
C ALA A 73 -0.31 13.44 -7.39
N MET A 74 -0.77 12.32 -6.84
CA MET A 74 -1.77 12.30 -5.78
C MET A 74 -1.32 13.04 -4.52
N LEU A 75 -0.06 12.87 -4.11
CA LEU A 75 0.49 13.57 -2.94
C LEU A 75 0.59 15.08 -3.20
N ALA A 76 1.04 15.48 -4.40
CA ALA A 76 1.14 16.88 -4.78
C ALA A 76 -0.23 17.57 -4.83
N GLU A 77 -1.26 16.91 -5.38
CA GLU A 77 -2.65 17.39 -5.37
C GLU A 77 -3.19 17.59 -3.94
N ALA A 78 -2.72 16.79 -2.99
CA ALA A 78 -3.07 16.92 -1.57
C ALA A 78 -2.25 18.00 -0.83
N GLY A 79 -1.35 18.70 -1.52
CA GLY A 79 -0.49 19.74 -0.93
C GLY A 79 0.84 19.23 -0.39
N LEU A 80 1.26 18.01 -0.75
CA LEU A 80 2.57 17.45 -0.43
C LEU A 80 3.37 17.18 -1.71
N PRO A 81 3.96 18.22 -2.33
CA PRO A 81 4.76 18.06 -3.54
C PRO A 81 6.02 17.21 -3.27
N ASP A 82 6.63 16.78 -4.36
CA ASP A 82 7.87 16.03 -4.28
C ASP A 82 9.04 16.92 -3.86
N ASP A 83 9.92 16.39 -3.03
CA ASP A 83 11.09 17.10 -2.50
C ASP A 83 12.37 16.26 -2.67
N PRO A 84 13.54 16.84 -2.98
CA PRO A 84 14.79 16.07 -3.15
C PRO A 84 15.19 15.22 -1.94
N ASP A 85 14.88 15.66 -0.73
CA ASP A 85 15.19 14.94 0.52
C ASP A 85 14.10 13.93 0.90
N SER A 86 13.02 13.90 0.13
CA SER A 86 11.95 12.94 0.34
C SER A 86 12.21 11.57 -0.24
N ARG A 87 11.55 10.58 0.34
CA ARG A 87 11.60 9.20 -0.14
C ARG A 87 10.21 8.65 -0.28
N LEU A 88 9.97 8.03 -1.44
CA LEU A 88 8.79 7.22 -1.67
C LEU A 88 9.18 5.74 -1.57
N ARG A 89 8.36 4.95 -0.89
CA ARG A 89 8.49 3.49 -0.86
C ARG A 89 7.16 2.84 -1.19
N LEU A 90 7.20 1.65 -1.77
CA LEU A 90 6.02 0.84 -1.99
C LEU A 90 6.15 -0.46 -1.21
N LEU A 91 5.18 -0.70 -0.32
CA LEU A 91 4.98 -1.97 0.37
C LEU A 91 3.85 -2.73 -0.34
N ALA A 92 4.17 -3.89 -0.93
CA ALA A 92 3.20 -4.67 -1.69
C ALA A 92 3.49 -6.18 -1.60
N GLN A 93 2.45 -7.00 -1.74
CA GLN A 93 2.64 -8.44 -1.93
C GLN A 93 3.10 -8.67 -3.39
N PRO A 94 4.25 -9.34 -3.61
CA PRO A 94 4.73 -9.59 -4.96
C PRO A 94 3.87 -10.66 -5.65
N ARG A 95 3.79 -10.60 -6.97
CA ARG A 95 3.37 -11.74 -7.78
C ARG A 95 4.44 -12.81 -7.73
N ILE A 96 4.02 -14.08 -7.65
CA ILE A 96 4.90 -15.24 -7.73
C ILE A 96 4.57 -15.99 -9.02
N LEU A 97 5.58 -16.19 -9.88
CA LEU A 97 5.42 -16.83 -11.20
C LEU A 97 4.26 -16.22 -12.02
N GLY A 98 4.13 -14.89 -11.98
CA GLY A 98 3.09 -14.14 -12.71
C GLY A 98 1.70 -14.15 -12.07
N THR A 99 1.43 -15.04 -11.12
CA THR A 99 0.17 -15.13 -10.38
C THR A 99 0.26 -14.33 -9.09
N GLY A 100 -0.85 -13.71 -8.69
CA GLY A 100 -0.91 -12.98 -7.43
C GLY A 100 -2.05 -11.98 -7.40
N PHE A 101 -2.55 -11.76 -6.21
CA PHE A 101 -3.53 -10.73 -5.90
C PHE A 101 -3.03 -9.97 -4.68
N THR A 102 -2.80 -8.67 -4.83
CA THR A 102 -2.36 -7.79 -3.75
C THR A 102 -3.59 -7.08 -3.18
N PRO A 103 -4.22 -7.57 -2.08
CA PRO A 103 -5.45 -6.99 -1.55
C PRO A 103 -5.26 -5.54 -1.11
N VAL A 104 -4.07 -5.24 -0.58
CA VAL A 104 -3.68 -3.89 -0.21
C VAL A 104 -2.20 -3.65 -0.53
N SER A 105 -1.88 -2.47 -1.03
CA SER A 105 -0.52 -1.94 -1.13
C SER A 105 -0.44 -0.56 -0.50
N PHE A 106 0.73 -0.20 0.01
CA PHE A 106 0.96 1.06 0.72
C PHE A 106 2.10 1.83 0.06
N TRP A 107 1.79 3.03 -0.44
CA TRP A 107 2.79 4.01 -0.82
C TRP A 107 3.14 4.82 0.41
N LEU A 108 4.40 4.76 0.84
CA LEU A 108 4.89 5.39 2.05
C LEU A 108 5.75 6.60 1.65
N ARG A 109 5.33 7.80 2.05
CA ARG A 109 6.07 9.04 1.82
C ARG A 109 6.78 9.44 3.11
N PHE A 110 8.10 9.54 3.02
CA PHE A 110 8.98 9.93 4.11
C PHE A 110 9.64 11.27 3.85
N GLU A 111 9.87 12.04 4.91
CA GLU A 111 10.77 13.19 4.97
C GLU A 111 11.92 12.84 5.91
N GLY A 112 13.13 12.67 5.37
CA GLY A 112 14.22 12.04 6.10
C GLY A 112 13.84 10.62 6.54
N ALA A 113 13.68 10.44 7.86
CA ALA A 113 13.23 9.18 8.47
C ALA A 113 11.75 9.19 8.91
N ALA A 114 11.09 10.35 8.90
CA ALA A 114 9.72 10.48 9.38
C ALA A 114 8.72 10.07 8.29
N LEU A 115 7.79 9.18 8.62
CA LEU A 115 6.65 8.88 7.76
C LEU A 115 5.63 10.03 7.85
N VAL A 116 5.29 10.68 6.74
CA VAL A 116 4.40 11.86 6.75
C VAL A 116 3.08 11.64 6.00
N ALA A 117 3.05 10.70 5.06
CA ALA A 117 1.83 10.30 4.38
C ALA A 117 1.88 8.83 3.91
N VAL A 118 0.71 8.21 3.84
CA VAL A 118 0.54 6.87 3.27
C VAL A 118 -0.64 6.86 2.30
N ILE A 119 -0.46 6.35 1.09
CA ILE A 119 -1.59 6.00 0.21
C ILE A 119 -1.84 4.49 0.34
N ALA A 120 -2.95 4.12 0.98
CA ALA A 120 -3.40 2.73 1.07
C ALA A 120 -4.29 2.38 -0.14
N GLU A 121 -3.73 1.68 -1.12
CA GLU A 121 -4.44 1.15 -2.27
C GLU A 121 -5.10 -0.17 -1.91
N VAL A 122 -6.44 -0.21 -1.85
CA VAL A 122 -7.24 -1.39 -1.54
C VAL A 122 -7.88 -1.92 -2.83
N ASN A 123 -7.59 -3.16 -3.17
CA ASN A 123 -8.18 -3.86 -4.31
C ASN A 123 -9.29 -4.79 -3.81
N ASN A 124 -10.42 -4.85 -4.52
CA ASN A 124 -11.44 -5.87 -4.29
C ASN A 124 -11.27 -7.04 -5.28
N THR A 125 -12.02 -8.12 -5.06
CA THR A 125 -12.02 -9.30 -5.93
C THR A 125 -12.81 -9.12 -7.23
N PHE A 126 -13.50 -7.98 -7.40
CA PHE A 126 -14.42 -7.72 -8.52
C PHE A 126 -13.81 -6.92 -9.66
N GLY A 127 -12.61 -6.36 -9.49
CA GLY A 127 -12.01 -5.52 -10.53
C GLY A 127 -11.57 -4.16 -10.05
N ASP A 128 -12.12 -3.70 -8.94
CA ASP A 128 -12.01 -2.31 -8.55
C ASP A 128 -10.81 -2.08 -7.63
N ARG A 129 -10.38 -0.82 -7.60
CA ARG A 129 -9.44 -0.29 -6.61
C ARG A 129 -9.96 1.01 -6.03
N HIS A 130 -9.66 1.22 -4.76
CA HIS A 130 -9.76 2.54 -4.14
C HIS A 130 -8.53 2.86 -3.31
N SER A 131 -8.18 4.13 -3.25
CA SER A 131 -6.97 4.61 -2.60
C SER A 131 -7.32 5.58 -1.49
N TYR A 132 -6.89 5.27 -0.27
CA TYR A 132 -7.07 6.14 0.90
C TYR A 132 -5.77 6.90 1.17
N LEU A 133 -5.80 8.21 1.03
CA LEU A 133 -4.70 9.06 1.48
C LEU A 133 -4.80 9.25 3.00
N CYS A 134 -3.75 8.83 3.70
CA CYS A 134 -3.64 8.87 5.16
C CYS A 134 -2.51 9.82 5.54
N HIS A 135 -2.84 10.93 6.20
CA HIS A 135 -1.87 11.86 6.77
C HIS A 135 -2.45 12.56 7.99
N LEU A 136 -1.58 13.13 8.82
CA LEU A 136 -1.97 14.04 9.89
C LEU A 136 -2.12 15.48 9.34
N PRO A 137 -2.79 16.39 10.08
CA PRO A 137 -2.84 17.80 9.70
C PRO A 137 -1.44 18.37 9.43
N GLY A 138 -1.29 19.06 8.31
CA GLY A 138 -0.01 19.63 7.89
C GLY A 138 1.09 18.62 7.56
N PHE A 139 0.74 17.34 7.31
CA PHE A 139 1.69 16.26 7.05
C PHE A 139 2.70 16.04 8.19
N ALA A 140 2.25 16.27 9.43
CA ALA A 140 3.05 15.96 10.62
C ALA A 140 3.47 14.47 10.65
N PRO A 141 4.63 14.15 11.26
CA PRO A 141 5.10 12.77 11.38
C PRO A 141 4.05 11.84 12.00
N ILE A 142 3.79 10.74 11.31
CA ILE A 142 2.91 9.66 11.73
C ILE A 142 3.71 8.71 12.63
N THR A 143 3.14 8.40 13.79
CA THR A 143 3.72 7.51 14.80
C THR A 143 2.79 6.33 15.11
N ALA A 144 3.30 5.34 15.84
CA ALA A 144 2.55 4.13 16.20
C ALA A 144 1.29 4.39 17.06
N SER A 145 1.20 5.54 17.74
CA SER A 145 0.03 5.93 18.54
C SER A 145 -1.07 6.57 17.69
N ASP A 146 -0.77 7.03 16.48
CA ASP A 146 -1.71 7.77 15.64
C ASP A 146 -2.76 6.85 15.01
N ARG A 147 -3.99 7.36 14.90
CA ARG A 147 -5.10 6.68 14.25
C ARG A 147 -5.76 7.62 13.25
N ILE A 148 -5.52 7.36 11.97
CA ILE A 148 -6.05 8.15 10.87
C ILE A 148 -7.37 7.52 10.42
N VAL A 149 -8.45 8.31 10.42
CA VAL A 149 -9.78 7.84 10.05
C VAL A 149 -10.10 8.26 8.63
N ALA A 150 -10.48 7.30 7.78
CA ALA A 150 -11.03 7.57 6.47
C ALA A 150 -12.44 6.99 6.37
N ARG A 151 -13.36 7.75 5.77
CA ARG A 151 -14.70 7.24 5.46
C ARG A 151 -14.56 6.08 4.48
N LYS A 152 -15.08 4.91 4.83
CA LYS A 152 -15.12 3.77 3.91
C LYS A 152 -16.11 4.11 2.81
N ILE A 153 -15.61 4.38 1.61
CA ILE A 153 -16.42 4.67 0.42
C ILE A 153 -16.31 3.60 -0.66
N PHE A 154 -15.76 2.42 -0.33
CA PHE A 154 -15.43 1.37 -1.28
C PHE A 154 -15.97 -0.02 -0.88
N HIS A 155 -16.60 -0.71 -1.84
CA HIS A 155 -17.04 -2.09 -1.70
C HIS A 155 -15.84 -3.05 -1.79
N VAL A 156 -15.44 -3.58 -0.63
CA VAL A 156 -14.52 -4.74 -0.57
C VAL A 156 -15.26 -6.08 -0.57
N SER A 157 -16.60 -6.05 -0.53
CA SER A 157 -17.50 -7.20 -0.63
C SER A 157 -18.90 -6.75 -1.11
N PRO A 158 -19.59 -7.53 -1.97
CA PRO A 158 -20.93 -7.24 -2.48
C PRO A 158 -22.02 -7.61 -1.47
N PHE A 159 -21.67 -8.32 -0.40
CA PHE A 159 -22.60 -8.79 0.64
C PHE A 159 -22.67 -7.84 1.85
N GLN A 160 -22.00 -6.69 1.80
CA GLN A 160 -22.02 -5.69 2.85
C GLN A 160 -22.28 -4.31 2.26
N GLU A 161 -23.18 -3.55 2.90
CA GLU A 161 -23.34 -2.12 2.63
C GLU A 161 -22.00 -1.39 2.81
N ILE A 162 -21.76 -0.34 2.01
CA ILE A 162 -20.67 0.61 2.28
C ILE A 162 -21.06 1.43 3.51
N ALA A 163 -20.87 0.83 4.68
CA ALA A 163 -21.06 1.46 5.97
C ALA A 163 -19.82 1.22 6.84
N GLY A 164 -19.42 2.25 7.58
CA GLY A 164 -18.30 2.21 8.52
C GLY A 164 -17.10 3.07 8.13
N GLU A 165 -16.04 2.93 8.90
CA GLU A 165 -14.81 3.72 8.81
C GLU A 165 -13.62 2.79 8.71
N TYR A 166 -12.61 3.17 7.92
CA TYR A 166 -11.28 2.62 8.06
C TYR A 166 -10.50 3.43 9.08
N ARG A 167 -9.85 2.73 10.01
CA ARG A 167 -8.90 3.31 10.95
C ARG A 167 -7.53 2.74 10.61
N PHE A 168 -6.64 3.61 10.16
CA PHE A 168 -5.26 3.27 9.82
C PHE A 168 -4.35 3.62 10.99
N GLY A 169 -3.46 2.70 11.33
CA GLY A 169 -2.34 2.94 12.25
C GLY A 169 -1.08 2.39 11.60
N PHE A 170 0.01 3.14 11.73
CA PHE A 170 1.28 2.80 11.09
C PHE A 170 2.38 2.81 12.15
N ALA A 171 3.13 1.72 12.22
CA ALA A 171 4.35 1.62 13.01
C ALA A 171 5.45 1.24 12.01
N VAL A 172 6.40 2.15 11.81
CA VAL A 172 7.54 1.98 10.91
C VAL A 172 8.77 2.33 11.73
N ASP A 173 9.67 1.36 11.86
CA ASP A 173 10.94 1.48 12.57
C ASP A 173 12.10 1.78 11.62
#